data_AF-P25012-F1
#
_entry.id   AF-P25012-F1
#
_cell.length_a   1.000
_cell.length_b   1.000
_cell.length_c   1.000
_cell.angle_alpha   90.00
_cell.angle_beta   90.00
_cell.angle_gamma   90.00
#
_symmetry.space_group_name_H-M   'P 1'
#
loop_
_entity.id
_entity.type
_entity.pdbx_description
1 polymer ?
#
loop_
_entity_poly.entity_id
_entity_poly.type
_entity_poly.pdbx_seq_one_letter_code
_entity_poly.pdbx_strand_id
1 'polypeptide(L)'
;DIYKFYKLVENESHPHDYIDSQPEINERMRAILVDWLIDVHTKFELSLETLYLTINIIDRFLAVKTVPRRELQLVGISAMLMASKYEEIWPPEVNDFVCLSDRAYTHEQILAMEKTILNKLEWTLTVPTPFVFLVRFIKAAVPDQELENMAHFMSELGMMNYATLMYCPSMVAASAVFAARCTLNKAPLWNETLKLHTGYSQEQLMDCARLLVGFHSTLGNGKLRVVYRKYSDPQKGAVAVLPPAKLLSEGSASQHS
;
A
#
# COMPACT_ATOMS: atom_id res chain seq x y z
N ASP A 1 -1.10 -12.84 20.77
CA ASP A 1 0.37 -12.76 20.66
C ASP A 1 0.87 -12.34 19.29
N ILE A 2 0.35 -12.90 18.19
CA ILE A 2 0.78 -12.54 16.82
C ILE A 2 0.81 -11.03 16.53
N TYR A 3 -0.24 -10.28 16.86
CA TYR A 3 -0.27 -8.82 16.65
C TYR A 3 0.68 -8.03 17.54
N LYS A 4 0.99 -8.56 18.74
CA LYS A 4 2.01 -7.95 19.61
C LYS A 4 3.38 -8.13 18.99
N PHE A 5 3.66 -9.31 18.42
CA PHE A 5 4.88 -9.58 17.68
C PHE A 5 4.99 -8.70 16.42
N TYR A 6 3.94 -8.61 15.60
CA TYR A 6 3.94 -7.74 14.43
C TYR A 6 4.20 -6.28 14.79
N LYS A 7 3.58 -5.74 15.84
CA LYS A 7 3.87 -4.38 16.31
C LYS A 7 5.31 -4.21 16.81
N LEU A 8 5.92 -5.24 17.38
CA LEU A 8 7.30 -5.17 17.86
C LEU A 8 8.29 -5.05 16.69
N VAL A 9 8.04 -5.78 15.61
CA VAL A 9 8.97 -5.91 14.47
C VAL A 9 8.63 -5.00 13.28
N GLU A 10 7.52 -4.25 13.31
CA GLU A 10 7.06 -3.47 12.15
C GLU A 10 8.04 -2.40 11.67
N ASN A 11 8.90 -1.90 12.57
CA ASN A 11 9.91 -0.90 12.23
C ASN A 11 11.23 -1.51 11.72
N GLU A 12 11.47 -2.81 11.92
CA GLU A 12 12.71 -3.48 11.46
C GLU A 12 12.75 -3.59 9.93
N SER A 13 11.58 -3.71 9.31
CA SER A 13 11.40 -3.84 7.86
C SER A 13 10.77 -2.61 7.21
N HIS A 14 10.75 -1.50 7.95
CA HIS A 14 10.22 -0.24 7.47
C HIS A 14 11.29 0.47 6.60
N PRO A 15 11.01 0.75 5.32
CA PRO A 15 11.94 1.50 4.48
C PRO A 15 12.15 2.90 5.07
N HIS A 16 13.39 3.39 5.03
CA HIS A 16 13.68 4.80 5.34
C HIS A 16 13.32 5.68 4.15
N ASP A 17 13.26 6.99 4.36
CA ASP A 17 13.10 7.94 3.25
C ASP A 17 14.31 7.86 2.31
N TYR A 18 14.09 7.30 1.13
CA TYR A 18 15.13 6.93 0.19
C TYR A 18 15.10 7.73 -1.10
N ILE A 19 14.08 8.56 -1.34
CA ILE A 19 13.90 9.15 -2.67
C ILE A 19 15.05 10.08 -3.05
N ASP A 20 15.61 10.80 -2.08
CA ASP A 20 16.78 11.66 -2.26
C ASP A 20 18.08 10.87 -2.54
N SER A 21 18.10 9.57 -2.21
CA SER A 21 19.21 8.67 -2.53
C SER A 21 19.12 8.11 -3.97
N GLN A 22 17.99 8.29 -4.65
CA GLN A 22 17.77 7.78 -6.00
C GLN A 22 18.04 8.86 -7.07
N PRO A 23 19.11 8.72 -7.88
CA PRO A 23 19.49 9.77 -8.83
C PRO A 23 18.56 9.88 -10.05
N GLU A 24 17.85 8.80 -10.40
CA GLU A 24 17.02 8.72 -11.62
C GLU A 24 15.53 8.46 -11.35
N ILE A 25 15.14 8.23 -10.09
CA ILE A 25 13.78 7.86 -9.69
C ILE A 25 13.25 8.93 -8.75
N ASN A 26 12.01 9.36 -8.99
CA ASN A 26 11.28 10.25 -8.10
C ASN A 26 9.95 9.62 -7.65
N GLU A 27 9.28 10.25 -6.69
CA GLU A 27 8.03 9.76 -6.10
C GLU A 27 6.96 9.49 -7.17
N ARG A 28 6.91 10.32 -8.21
CA ARG A 28 5.96 10.16 -9.31
C ARG A 28 6.23 8.90 -10.13
N MET A 29 7.49 8.57 -10.38
CA MET A 29 7.85 7.32 -11.07
C MET A 29 7.48 6.10 -10.23
N ARG A 30 7.70 6.16 -8.90
CA ARG A 30 7.22 5.12 -7.98
C ARG A 30 5.70 4.98 -8.06
N ALA A 31 4.95 6.08 -7.98
CA ALA A 31 3.49 6.04 -8.05
C ALA A 31 2.98 5.47 -9.38
N ILE A 32 3.63 5.78 -10.51
CA ILE A 32 3.32 5.17 -11.82
C ILE A 32 3.55 3.66 -11.79
N LEU A 33 4.66 3.20 -11.20
CA LEU A 33 4.93 1.76 -11.06
C LEU A 33 3.87 1.07 -10.19
N VAL A 34 3.54 1.65 -9.04
CA VAL A 34 2.54 1.09 -8.12
C VAL A 34 1.15 1.06 -8.76
N ASP A 35 0.74 2.11 -9.47
CA ASP A 35 -0.54 2.14 -10.22
C ASP A 35 -0.61 0.98 -11.22
N TRP A 36 0.46 0.77 -11.99
CA TRP A 36 0.54 -0.35 -12.92
C TRP A 36 0.53 -1.71 -12.22
N LEU A 37 1.28 -1.88 -11.13
CA LEU A 37 1.33 -3.15 -10.39
C LEU A 37 -0.02 -3.51 -9.76
N ILE A 38 -0.86 -2.54 -9.37
CA ILE A 38 -2.22 -2.83 -8.89
C ILE A 38 -3.09 -3.41 -10.01
N ASP A 39 -2.98 -2.88 -11.25
CA ASP A 39 -3.65 -3.45 -12.42
C ASP A 39 -3.14 -4.88 -12.70
N VAL A 40 -1.82 -5.12 -12.59
CA VAL A 40 -1.22 -6.46 -12.75
C VAL A 40 -1.72 -7.44 -11.69
N HIS A 41 -1.72 -7.03 -10.42
CA HIS A 41 -2.25 -7.82 -9.31
C HIS A 41 -3.69 -8.24 -9.56
N THR A 42 -4.53 -7.32 -10.04
CA THR A 42 -5.93 -7.64 -10.37
C THR A 42 -6.03 -8.58 -11.57
N LYS A 43 -5.18 -8.41 -12.59
CA LYS A 43 -5.17 -9.28 -13.77
C LYS A 43 -4.78 -10.73 -13.45
N PHE A 44 -3.85 -10.92 -12.51
CA PHE A 44 -3.43 -12.25 -12.06
C PHE A 44 -4.26 -12.78 -10.89
N GLU A 45 -5.28 -12.04 -10.43
CA GLU A 45 -6.15 -12.43 -9.32
C GLU A 45 -5.36 -12.77 -8.04
N LEU A 46 -4.27 -12.04 -7.79
CA LEU A 46 -3.41 -12.25 -6.63
C LEU A 46 -4.09 -11.78 -5.34
N SER A 47 -3.64 -12.31 -4.21
CA SER A 47 -4.06 -11.86 -2.88
C SER A 47 -3.58 -10.43 -2.58
N LEU A 48 -4.29 -9.76 -1.66
CA LEU A 48 -3.86 -8.46 -1.16
C LEU A 48 -2.54 -8.58 -0.40
N GLU A 49 -2.32 -9.66 0.35
CA GLU A 49 -1.05 -10.00 0.98
C GLU A 49 0.11 -9.89 -0.02
N THR A 50 -0.02 -10.50 -1.21
CA THR A 50 0.96 -10.40 -2.30
C THR A 50 1.21 -8.97 -2.76
N LEU A 51 0.15 -8.16 -2.94
CA LEU A 51 0.30 -6.76 -3.35
C LEU A 51 1.08 -5.94 -2.30
N TYR A 52 0.69 -6.04 -1.03
CA TYR A 52 1.32 -5.28 0.04
C TYR A 52 2.77 -5.72 0.26
N LEU A 53 3.07 -7.03 0.14
CA LEU A 53 4.44 -7.54 0.20
C LEU A 53 5.26 -7.06 -1.00
N THR A 54 4.69 -7.04 -2.21
CA THR A 54 5.33 -6.51 -3.42
C THR A 54 5.82 -5.08 -3.20
N ILE A 55 4.96 -4.20 -2.70
CA ILE A 55 5.32 -2.80 -2.49
C ILE A 55 6.37 -2.66 -1.38
N ASN A 56 6.26 -3.43 -0.29
CA ASN A 56 7.28 -3.45 0.76
C ASN A 56 8.66 -3.85 0.21
N ILE A 57 8.73 -4.88 -0.64
CA ILE A 57 9.98 -5.33 -1.27
C ILE A 57 10.57 -4.22 -2.15
N ILE A 58 9.74 -3.57 -2.97
CA ILE A 58 10.19 -2.48 -3.86
C ILE A 58 10.81 -1.35 -3.04
N ASP A 59 10.09 -0.86 -2.02
CA ASP A 59 10.53 0.29 -1.23
C ASP A 59 11.80 -0.02 -0.44
N ARG A 60 11.88 -1.21 0.20
CA ARG A 60 13.11 -1.63 0.90
C ARG A 60 14.29 -1.81 -0.04
N PHE A 61 14.07 -2.34 -1.24
CA PHE A 61 15.14 -2.50 -2.21
C PHE A 61 15.65 -1.15 -2.72
N LEU A 62 14.75 -0.23 -3.07
CA LEU A 62 15.10 1.13 -3.47
C LEU A 62 15.76 1.91 -2.32
N ALA A 63 15.49 1.57 -1.07
CA ALA A 63 16.17 2.16 0.08
C ALA A 63 17.65 1.76 0.20
N VAL A 64 18.06 0.62 -0.35
CA VAL A 64 19.44 0.12 -0.21
C VAL A 64 20.21 0.01 -1.53
N LYS A 65 19.54 0.24 -2.65
CA LYS A 65 20.11 0.08 -3.99
C LYS A 65 19.61 1.18 -4.92
N THR A 66 20.54 1.94 -5.47
CA THR A 66 20.26 2.85 -6.59
C THR A 66 19.87 2.05 -7.83
N VAL A 67 18.78 2.46 -8.47
CA VAL A 67 18.20 1.79 -9.64
C VAL A 67 18.06 2.79 -10.79
N PRO A 68 18.54 2.49 -11.99
CA PRO A 68 18.32 3.35 -13.14
C PRO A 68 16.86 3.29 -13.56
N ARG A 69 16.33 4.40 -14.11
CA ARG A 69 14.89 4.50 -14.45
C ARG A 69 14.39 3.36 -15.34
N ARG A 70 15.23 2.88 -16.27
CA ARG A 70 14.92 1.78 -17.21
C ARG A 70 14.73 0.41 -16.54
N GLU A 71 15.22 0.23 -15.31
CA GLU A 71 15.11 -1.03 -14.56
C GLU A 71 14.02 -0.97 -13.48
N LEU A 72 13.37 0.17 -13.28
CA LEU A 72 12.34 0.31 -12.24
C LEU A 72 11.16 -0.66 -12.45
N GLN A 73 10.71 -0.86 -13.69
CA GLN A 73 9.68 -1.86 -13.98
C GLN A 73 10.18 -3.29 -13.76
N LEU A 74 11.46 -3.58 -14.09
CA LEU A 74 12.08 -4.88 -13.82
C LEU A 74 12.11 -5.18 -12.32
N VAL A 75 12.45 -4.19 -11.49
CA VAL A 75 12.36 -4.32 -10.02
C VAL A 75 10.92 -4.64 -9.59
N GLY A 76 9.93 -3.92 -10.13
CA GLY A 76 8.53 -4.12 -9.78
C GLY A 76 8.00 -5.52 -10.11
N ILE A 77 8.26 -6.03 -11.33
CA ILE A 77 7.81 -7.38 -11.70
C ILE A 77 8.55 -8.47 -10.93
N SER A 78 9.86 -8.31 -10.69
CA SER A 78 10.62 -9.26 -9.89
C SER A 78 10.15 -9.26 -8.43
N ALA A 79 9.81 -8.10 -7.87
CA ALA A 79 9.21 -7.99 -6.55
C ALA A 79 7.87 -8.74 -6.46
N MET A 80 7.00 -8.56 -7.47
CA MET A 80 5.71 -9.25 -7.51
C MET A 80 5.86 -10.75 -7.70
N LEU A 81 6.81 -11.20 -8.53
CA LEU A 81 7.12 -12.61 -8.69
C LEU A 81 7.54 -13.24 -7.35
N MET A 82 8.44 -12.60 -6.59
CA MET A 82 8.87 -13.08 -5.29
C MET A 82 7.74 -13.10 -4.27
N ALA A 83 6.95 -12.01 -4.18
CA ALA A 83 5.80 -11.95 -3.29
C ALA A 83 4.78 -13.03 -3.61
N SER A 84 4.51 -13.25 -4.91
CA SER A 84 3.60 -14.32 -5.36
C SER A 84 4.13 -15.69 -4.95
N LYS A 85 5.42 -15.98 -5.18
CA LYS A 85 6.05 -17.24 -4.75
C LYS A 85 5.96 -17.48 -3.24
N TYR A 86 5.87 -16.41 -2.46
CA TYR A 86 5.84 -16.48 -1.00
C TYR A 86 4.42 -16.66 -0.45
N GLU A 87 3.44 -15.93 -0.99
CA GLU A 87 2.07 -15.90 -0.45
C GLU A 87 1.07 -16.78 -1.22
N GLU A 88 1.26 -16.98 -2.53
CA GLU A 88 0.28 -17.67 -3.37
C GLU A 88 0.48 -19.19 -3.36
N ILE A 89 -0.64 -19.91 -3.38
CA ILE A 89 -0.63 -21.36 -3.60
C ILE A 89 -0.16 -21.67 -5.02
N TRP A 90 -0.60 -20.87 -5.99
CA TRP A 90 -0.31 -21.03 -7.41
C TRP A 90 0.23 -19.72 -7.99
N PRO A 91 1.51 -19.39 -7.73
CA PRO A 91 2.11 -18.16 -8.23
C PRO A 91 2.22 -18.18 -9.77
N PRO A 92 2.11 -17.02 -10.45
CA PRO A 92 2.41 -16.93 -11.88
C PRO A 92 3.86 -17.33 -12.19
N GLU A 93 4.08 -17.91 -13.36
CA GLU A 93 5.39 -18.32 -13.80
C GLU A 93 6.22 -17.11 -14.27
N VAL A 94 7.55 -17.28 -14.32
CA VAL A 94 8.45 -16.22 -14.82
C VAL A 94 8.07 -15.78 -16.24
N ASN A 95 7.62 -16.73 -17.08
CA ASN A 95 7.19 -16.45 -18.45
C ASN A 95 5.91 -15.60 -18.53
N ASP A 96 5.05 -15.65 -17.51
CA ASP A 96 3.88 -14.77 -17.44
C ASP A 96 4.32 -13.32 -17.27
N PHE A 97 5.35 -13.06 -16.45
CA PHE A 97 5.95 -11.73 -16.28
C PHE A 97 6.74 -11.25 -17.51
N VAL A 98 7.40 -12.18 -18.23
CA VAL A 98 8.00 -11.86 -19.55
C VAL A 98 6.92 -11.37 -20.52
N CYS A 99 5.79 -12.07 -20.60
CA CYS A 99 4.68 -11.68 -21.48
C CYS A 99 4.01 -10.38 -21.00
N LEU A 100 3.84 -10.21 -19.69
CA LEU A 100 3.26 -9.02 -19.08
C LEU A 100 4.04 -7.75 -19.40
N SER A 101 5.38 -7.83 -19.41
CA SER A 101 6.26 -6.72 -19.73
C SER A 101 6.39 -6.43 -21.23
N ASP A 102 5.51 -7.00 -22.06
CA ASP A 102 5.61 -6.97 -23.53
C ASP A 102 7.01 -7.39 -24.03
N ARG A 103 7.59 -8.38 -23.35
CA ARG A 103 8.95 -8.89 -23.60
C ARG A 103 10.05 -7.83 -23.53
N ALA A 104 9.81 -6.73 -22.80
CA ALA A 104 10.85 -5.75 -22.50
C ALA A 104 12.01 -6.37 -21.69
N TYR A 105 11.73 -7.45 -20.95
CA TYR A 105 12.70 -8.19 -20.16
C TYR A 105 12.67 -9.68 -20.48
N THR A 106 13.84 -10.31 -20.52
CA THR A 106 13.97 -11.77 -20.71
C THR A 106 13.76 -12.52 -19.40
N HIS A 107 13.50 -13.82 -19.51
CA HIS A 107 13.40 -14.74 -18.38
C HIS A 107 14.63 -14.66 -17.46
N GLU A 108 15.82 -14.61 -18.05
CA GLU A 108 17.10 -14.52 -17.33
C GLU A 108 17.25 -13.17 -16.61
N GLN A 109 16.79 -12.08 -17.21
CA GLN A 109 16.85 -10.75 -16.58
C GLN A 109 15.97 -10.69 -15.33
N ILE A 110 14.76 -11.26 -15.40
CA ILE A 110 13.83 -11.30 -14.26
C ILE A 110 14.43 -12.14 -13.12
N LEU A 111 15.00 -13.31 -13.42
CA LEU A 111 15.65 -14.15 -12.41
C LEU A 111 16.92 -13.51 -11.83
N ALA A 112 17.70 -12.80 -12.65
CA ALA A 112 18.87 -12.07 -12.18
C ALA A 112 18.48 -10.93 -11.23
N MET A 113 17.40 -10.21 -11.55
CA MET A 113 16.87 -9.17 -10.68
C MET A 113 16.29 -9.75 -9.38
N GLU A 114 15.50 -10.82 -9.45
CA GLU A 114 15.01 -11.55 -8.28
C GLU A 114 16.16 -11.91 -7.32
N LYS A 115 17.20 -12.55 -7.83
CA LYS A 115 18.38 -12.90 -7.03
C LYS A 115 19.08 -11.67 -6.43
N THR A 116 19.13 -10.57 -7.19
CA THR A 116 19.73 -9.31 -6.72
C THR A 116 18.94 -8.72 -5.56
N ILE A 117 17.61 -8.71 -5.66
CA ILE A 117 16.74 -8.19 -4.60
C ILE A 117 16.83 -9.09 -3.36
N LEU A 118 16.72 -10.40 -3.50
CA LEU A 118 16.83 -11.34 -2.36
C LEU A 118 18.14 -11.17 -1.60
N ASN A 119 19.26 -11.06 -2.31
CA ASN A 119 20.57 -10.85 -1.68
C ASN A 119 20.68 -9.49 -0.99
N LYS A 120 20.07 -8.44 -1.56
CA LYS A 120 20.09 -7.09 -0.96
C LYS A 120 19.17 -6.96 0.25
N LEU A 121 18.10 -7.74 0.30
CA LEU A 121 17.17 -7.79 1.42
C LEU A 121 17.49 -8.91 2.42
N GLU A 122 18.64 -9.58 2.26
CA GLU A 122 19.09 -10.68 3.13
C GLU A 122 18.00 -11.75 3.31
N TRP A 123 17.25 -12.04 2.25
CA TRP A 123 16.15 -13.02 2.24
C TRP A 123 15.03 -12.73 3.27
N THR A 124 14.97 -11.52 3.82
CA THR A 124 13.97 -11.13 4.81
C THR A 124 12.68 -10.72 4.09
N LEU A 125 11.83 -11.71 3.80
CA LEU A 125 10.50 -11.52 3.18
C LEU A 125 9.34 -11.64 4.18
N THR A 126 9.55 -12.34 5.30
CA THR A 126 8.55 -12.50 6.36
C THR A 126 8.42 -11.22 7.19
N VAL A 127 7.61 -10.28 6.73
CA VAL A 127 7.50 -8.94 7.34
C VAL A 127 6.04 -8.54 7.55
N PRO A 128 5.72 -7.79 8.63
CA PRO A 128 4.36 -7.32 8.85
C PRO A 128 4.05 -6.14 7.91
N THR A 129 3.23 -6.38 6.90
CA THR A 129 2.74 -5.32 6.00
C THR A 129 1.53 -4.59 6.60
N PRO A 130 1.14 -3.41 6.10
CA PRO A 130 -0.08 -2.74 6.58
C PRO A 130 -1.32 -3.64 6.50
N PHE A 131 -1.35 -4.56 5.54
CA PHE A 131 -2.47 -5.47 5.33
C PHE A 131 -2.78 -6.35 6.55
N VAL A 132 -1.77 -6.95 7.20
CA VAL A 132 -2.03 -7.84 8.35
C VAL A 132 -2.69 -7.10 9.51
N PHE A 133 -2.34 -5.83 9.70
CA PHE A 133 -2.97 -4.95 10.68
C PHE A 133 -4.37 -4.52 10.24
N LEU A 134 -4.54 -4.19 8.96
CA LEU A 134 -5.80 -3.73 8.39
C LEU A 134 -6.91 -4.77 8.59
N VAL A 135 -6.66 -6.04 8.27
CA VAL A 135 -7.60 -7.15 8.49
C VAL A 135 -8.07 -7.21 9.95
N ARG A 136 -7.15 -7.01 10.89
CA ARG A 136 -7.48 -7.03 12.32
C ARG A 136 -8.32 -5.84 12.74
N PHE A 137 -7.99 -4.67 12.24
CA PHE A 137 -8.62 -3.42 12.65
C PHE A 137 -10.02 -3.27 12.04
N ILE A 138 -10.22 -3.73 10.80
CA ILE A 138 -11.55 -3.83 10.19
C ILE A 138 -12.44 -4.76 11.03
N LYS A 139 -11.93 -5.94 11.42
CA LYS A 139 -12.68 -6.86 12.29
C LYS A 139 -13.05 -6.26 13.65
N ALA A 140 -12.18 -5.39 14.19
CA ALA A 140 -12.45 -4.66 15.43
C ALA A 140 -13.46 -3.50 15.25
N ALA A 141 -13.64 -3.00 14.02
CA ALA A 141 -14.49 -1.86 13.70
C ALA A 141 -15.99 -2.19 13.51
N VAL A 142 -16.39 -3.43 13.83
CA VAL A 142 -17.68 -4.08 13.54
C VAL A 142 -17.78 -4.56 12.07
N PRO A 143 -18.24 -5.79 11.80
CA PRO A 143 -18.38 -6.31 10.45
C PRO A 143 -19.36 -5.46 9.62
N ASP A 144 -18.83 -4.78 8.61
CA ASP A 144 -19.58 -3.97 7.66
C ASP A 144 -18.80 -3.94 6.34
N GLN A 145 -19.39 -4.51 5.28
CA GLN A 145 -18.73 -4.65 3.99
C GLN A 145 -18.39 -3.29 3.35
N GLU A 146 -19.22 -2.27 3.56
CA GLU A 146 -18.98 -0.92 3.05
C GLU A 146 -17.76 -0.29 3.75
N LEU A 147 -17.65 -0.49 5.06
CA LEU A 147 -16.51 -0.06 5.85
C LEU A 147 -15.23 -0.78 5.45
N GLU A 148 -15.31 -2.10 5.23
CA GLU A 148 -14.17 -2.90 4.78
C GLU A 148 -13.66 -2.42 3.42
N ASN A 149 -14.55 -2.24 2.44
CA ASN A 149 -14.19 -1.72 1.12
C ASN A 149 -13.58 -0.31 1.21
N MET A 150 -14.16 0.58 2.02
CA MET A 150 -13.63 1.93 2.22
C MET A 150 -12.26 1.92 2.91
N ALA A 151 -12.04 1.04 3.89
CA ALA A 151 -10.76 0.93 4.58
C ALA A 151 -9.66 0.39 3.65
N HIS A 152 -9.98 -0.61 2.82
CA HIS A 152 -9.05 -1.08 1.79
C HIS A 152 -8.74 -0.01 0.75
N PHE A 153 -9.75 0.74 0.30
CA PHE A 153 -9.57 1.89 -0.58
C PHE A 153 -8.60 2.92 0.03
N MET A 154 -8.84 3.35 1.26
CA MET A 154 -7.97 4.32 1.95
C MET A 154 -6.54 3.79 2.12
N SER A 155 -6.37 2.51 2.46
CA SER A 155 -5.06 1.89 2.62
C SER A 155 -4.29 1.77 1.30
N GLU A 156 -4.96 1.40 0.20
CA GLU A 156 -4.33 1.36 -1.13
C GLU A 156 -3.99 2.76 -1.67
N LEU A 157 -4.79 3.78 -1.35
CA LEU A 157 -4.40 5.18 -1.62
C LEU A 157 -3.14 5.57 -0.87
N GLY A 158 -3.01 5.14 0.38
CA GLY A 158 -1.78 5.34 1.15
C GLY A 158 -0.60 4.70 0.44
N MET A 159 -0.68 3.39 0.16
CA MET A 159 0.37 2.63 -0.53
C MET A 159 0.91 3.30 -1.80
N MET A 160 0.03 3.90 -2.61
CA MET A 160 0.40 4.61 -3.84
C MET A 160 1.23 5.87 -3.60
N ASN A 161 1.00 6.57 -2.49
CA ASN A 161 1.58 7.89 -2.22
C ASN A 161 2.81 7.78 -1.32
N TYR A 162 3.95 8.27 -1.81
CA TYR A 162 5.23 8.17 -1.12
C TYR A 162 5.20 8.75 0.29
N ALA A 163 4.46 9.85 0.51
CA ALA A 163 4.34 10.50 1.81
C ALA A 163 3.82 9.58 2.93
N THR A 164 3.14 8.45 2.65
CA THR A 164 2.75 7.53 3.72
C THR A 164 3.89 6.65 4.23
N LEU A 165 5.01 6.57 3.51
CA LEU A 165 6.19 5.78 3.92
C LEU A 165 6.87 6.31 5.18
N MET A 166 6.51 7.50 5.68
CA MET A 166 6.99 7.97 6.97
C MET A 166 6.27 7.31 8.17
N TYR A 167 5.15 6.62 7.93
CA TYR A 167 4.33 6.01 8.97
C TYR A 167 4.50 4.50 8.98
N CYS A 168 4.61 3.92 10.19
CA CYS A 168 4.72 2.48 10.35
C CYS A 168 3.45 1.75 9.85
N PRO A 169 3.56 0.47 9.47
CA PRO A 169 2.45 -0.31 8.91
C PRO A 169 1.15 -0.28 9.73
N SER A 170 1.23 -0.39 11.05
CA SER A 170 0.06 -0.38 11.93
C SER A 170 -0.59 1.00 12.03
N MET A 171 0.18 2.09 11.91
CA MET A 171 -0.35 3.46 11.87
C MET A 171 -1.13 3.69 10.58
N VAL A 172 -0.60 3.28 9.43
CA VAL A 172 -1.29 3.41 8.13
C VAL A 172 -2.60 2.63 8.16
N ALA A 173 -2.58 1.39 8.64
CA ALA A 173 -3.77 0.54 8.73
C ALA A 173 -4.84 1.14 9.67
N ALA A 174 -4.45 1.60 10.85
CA ALA A 174 -5.39 2.20 11.81
C ALA A 174 -5.97 3.51 11.27
N SER A 175 -5.14 4.33 10.60
CA SER A 175 -5.55 5.58 9.97
C SER A 175 -6.50 5.36 8.79
N ALA A 176 -6.29 4.30 8.01
CA ALA A 176 -7.20 3.92 6.93
C ALA A 176 -8.59 3.54 7.48
N VAL A 177 -8.66 2.75 8.56
CA VAL A 177 -9.94 2.43 9.23
C VAL A 177 -10.58 3.68 9.80
N PHE A 178 -9.81 4.56 10.46
CA PHE A 178 -10.34 5.81 11.00
C PHE A 178 -10.88 6.73 9.90
N ALA A 179 -10.13 6.95 8.82
CA ALA A 179 -10.54 7.74 7.66
C ALA A 179 -11.81 7.15 7.01
N ALA A 180 -11.89 5.82 6.90
CA ALA A 180 -13.07 5.14 6.38
C ALA A 180 -14.31 5.39 7.24
N ARG A 181 -14.19 5.27 8.57
CA ARG A 181 -15.30 5.55 9.50
C ARG A 181 -15.74 7.02 9.45
N CYS A 182 -14.80 7.95 9.32
CA CYS A 182 -15.09 9.37 9.12
C CYS A 182 -15.84 9.63 7.81
N THR A 183 -15.41 8.99 6.72
CA THR A 183 -16.04 9.15 5.39
C THR A 183 -17.46 8.60 5.38
N LEU A 184 -17.68 7.47 6.06
CA LEU A 184 -18.97 6.80 6.17
C LEU A 184 -19.83 7.29 7.35
N ASN A 185 -19.38 8.32 8.09
CA ASN A 185 -20.06 8.87 9.27
C ASN A 185 -20.44 7.81 10.33
N LYS A 186 -19.58 6.81 10.56
CA LYS A 186 -19.84 5.71 11.52
C LYS A 186 -19.52 6.17 12.94
N ALA A 187 -20.54 6.56 13.70
CA ALA A 187 -20.40 6.95 15.11
C ALA A 187 -20.44 5.73 16.07
N PRO A 188 -19.64 5.72 17.16
CA PRO A 188 -18.52 6.63 17.43
C PRO A 188 -17.38 6.46 16.41
N LEU A 189 -16.74 7.55 16.00
CA LEU A 189 -15.69 7.52 14.96
C LEU A 189 -14.49 6.66 15.37
N TRP A 190 -14.09 6.74 16.64
CA TRP A 190 -13.04 5.91 17.23
C TRP A 190 -13.45 5.41 18.61
N ASN A 191 -13.73 4.12 18.75
CA ASN A 191 -14.25 3.52 19.98
C ASN A 191 -13.15 2.86 20.84
N GLU A 192 -13.50 2.45 22.05
CA GLU A 192 -12.56 1.82 22.98
C GLU A 192 -12.02 0.49 22.46
N THR A 193 -12.82 -0.27 21.70
CA THR A 193 -12.38 -1.52 21.06
C THR A 193 -11.27 -1.27 20.04
N LEU A 194 -11.39 -0.21 19.23
CA LEU A 194 -10.37 0.20 18.27
C LEU A 194 -9.12 0.72 18.98
N LYS A 195 -9.27 1.57 20.01
CA LYS A 195 -8.14 2.01 20.84
C LYS A 195 -7.38 0.83 21.44
N LEU A 196 -8.10 -0.14 22.01
CA LEU A 196 -7.52 -1.34 22.60
C LEU A 196 -6.78 -2.22 21.58
N HIS A 197 -7.38 -2.48 20.42
CA HIS A 197 -6.79 -3.38 19.43
C HIS A 197 -5.70 -2.75 18.56
N THR A 198 -5.77 -1.43 18.34
CA THR A 198 -4.75 -0.70 17.57
C THR A 198 -3.65 -0.14 18.45
N GLY A 199 -3.92 0.13 19.73
CA GLY A 199 -3.02 0.86 20.62
C GLY A 199 -2.91 2.35 20.31
N TYR A 200 -3.78 2.90 19.45
CA TYR A 200 -3.75 4.32 19.05
C TYR A 200 -4.99 5.08 19.51
N SER A 201 -4.78 6.31 19.97
CA SER A 201 -5.84 7.29 20.17
C SER A 201 -6.24 7.95 18.86
N GLN A 202 -7.39 8.63 18.85
CA GLN A 202 -7.86 9.36 17.67
C GLN A 202 -6.87 10.47 17.26
N GLU A 203 -6.27 11.13 18.25
CA GLU A 203 -5.33 12.24 18.06
C GLU A 203 -4.04 11.75 17.37
N GLN A 204 -3.55 10.56 17.73
CA GLN A 204 -2.36 9.97 17.11
C GLN A 204 -2.55 9.61 15.64
N LEU A 205 -3.78 9.28 15.24
CA LEU A 205 -4.11 8.91 13.86
C LEU A 205 -4.39 10.11 12.96
N MET A 206 -4.54 11.31 13.53
CA MET A 206 -5.09 12.47 12.85
C MET A 206 -4.26 12.85 11.61
N ASP A 207 -2.94 12.92 11.72
CA ASP A 207 -2.08 13.39 10.64
C ASP A 207 -2.07 12.42 9.46
N CYS A 208 -1.89 11.13 9.72
CA CYS A 208 -1.91 10.10 8.69
C CYS A 208 -3.31 9.99 8.05
N ALA A 209 -4.39 10.05 8.84
CA ALA A 209 -5.75 9.99 8.31
C ALA A 209 -6.10 11.22 7.45
N ARG A 210 -5.64 12.42 7.82
CA ARG A 210 -5.77 13.64 6.99
C ARG A 210 -5.04 13.48 5.67
N LEU A 211 -3.85 12.88 5.68
CA LEU A 211 -3.08 12.62 4.47
C LEU A 211 -3.85 11.69 3.52
N LEU A 212 -4.42 10.58 4.03
CA LEU A 212 -5.23 9.66 3.24
C LEU A 212 -6.48 10.32 2.64
N VAL A 213 -7.19 11.14 3.43
CA VAL A 213 -8.36 11.90 2.95
C VAL A 213 -7.97 12.98 1.94
N GLY A 214 -6.78 13.59 2.08
CA GLY A 214 -6.20 14.49 1.10
C GLY A 214 -5.98 13.81 -0.25
N PHE A 215 -5.47 12.57 -0.25
CA PHE A 215 -5.36 11.78 -1.48
C PHE A 215 -6.72 11.48 -2.08
N HIS A 216 -7.70 11.05 -1.27
CA HIS A 216 -9.07 10.82 -1.74
C HIS A 216 -9.66 12.07 -2.43
N SER A 217 -9.40 13.25 -1.86
CA SER A 217 -9.89 14.54 -2.40
C SER A 217 -9.28 14.93 -3.75
N THR A 218 -8.06 14.49 -4.05
CA THR A 218 -7.33 14.90 -5.26
C THR A 218 -7.46 13.90 -6.43
N LEU A 219 -8.01 12.71 -6.19
CA LEU A 219 -8.14 11.64 -7.19
C LEU A 219 -8.91 12.04 -8.46
N GLY A 220 -9.91 12.92 -8.34
CA GLY A 220 -10.72 13.36 -9.48
C GLY A 220 -9.90 14.02 -10.59
N ASN A 221 -8.73 14.58 -10.24
CA ASN A 221 -7.86 15.31 -11.15
C ASN A 221 -6.58 14.52 -11.55
N GLY A 222 -6.39 13.33 -10.99
CA GLY A 222 -5.17 12.53 -11.16
C GLY A 222 -5.15 11.70 -12.45
N LYS A 223 -3.94 11.47 -12.99
CA LYS A 223 -3.74 10.50 -14.09
C LYS A 223 -3.70 9.05 -13.60
N LEU A 224 -3.23 8.83 -12.37
CA LEU A 224 -3.15 7.52 -11.73
C LEU A 224 -4.51 7.23 -11.10
N ARG A 225 -5.25 6.31 -11.71
CA ARG A 225 -6.67 6.08 -11.38
C ARG A 225 -6.99 4.62 -11.09
N VAL A 226 -6.01 3.74 -11.00
CA VAL A 226 -6.28 2.30 -10.83
C VAL A 226 -7.10 2.03 -9.56
N VAL A 227 -6.70 2.61 -8.43
CA VAL A 227 -7.38 2.42 -7.14
C VAL A 227 -8.77 3.03 -7.20
N TYR A 228 -8.91 4.23 -7.77
CA TYR A 228 -10.22 4.84 -7.97
C TYR A 228 -11.14 3.96 -8.81
N ARG A 229 -10.66 3.42 -9.95
CA ARG A 229 -11.45 2.51 -10.81
C ARG A 229 -11.81 1.23 -10.05
N LYS A 230 -10.84 0.60 -9.39
CA LYS A 230 -10.98 -0.65 -8.63
C LYS A 230 -12.04 -0.56 -7.54
N TYR A 231 -12.21 0.60 -6.91
CA TYR A 231 -13.15 0.85 -5.81
C TYR A 231 -14.37 1.70 -6.19
N SER A 232 -14.50 2.09 -7.46
CA SER A 232 -15.74 2.63 -8.04
C SER A 232 -16.69 1.52 -8.49
N ASP A 233 -16.22 0.28 -8.50
CA ASP A 233 -17.02 -0.90 -8.81
C ASP A 233 -18.25 -0.98 -7.87
N PRO A 234 -19.48 -1.10 -8.42
CA PRO A 234 -20.69 -1.30 -7.62
C PRO A 234 -20.62 -2.49 -6.65
N GLN A 235 -19.87 -3.56 -6.99
CA GLN A 235 -19.67 -4.71 -6.10
C GLN A 235 -18.90 -4.33 -4.83
N LYS A 236 -18.11 -3.25 -4.87
CA LYS A 236 -17.40 -2.69 -3.72
C LYS A 236 -18.14 -1.51 -3.10
N GLY A 237 -19.43 -1.35 -3.39
CA GLY A 237 -20.25 -0.24 -2.90
C GLY A 237 -19.90 1.12 -3.52
N ALA A 238 -19.11 1.15 -4.59
CA ALA A 238 -18.63 2.39 -5.21
C ALA A 238 -18.01 3.40 -4.20
N VAL A 239 -17.32 2.88 -3.17
CA VAL A 239 -16.77 3.66 -2.05
C VAL A 239 -15.83 4.78 -2.51
N ALA A 240 -15.12 4.61 -3.62
CA ALA A 240 -14.23 5.64 -4.16
C ALA A 240 -14.98 6.90 -4.64
N VAL A 241 -16.27 6.77 -4.98
CA VAL A 241 -17.12 7.85 -5.51
C VAL A 241 -17.75 8.67 -4.38
N LEU A 242 -17.72 8.18 -3.14
CA LEU A 242 -18.21 8.91 -1.98
C LEU A 242 -17.37 10.18 -1.72
N PRO A 243 -17.98 11.25 -1.18
CA PRO A 243 -17.26 12.46 -0.87
C PRO A 243 -16.22 12.21 0.24
N PRO A 244 -15.02 12.81 0.16
CA PRO A 244 -14.03 12.72 1.23
C PRO A 244 -14.54 13.23 2.58
N ALA A 245 -14.00 12.68 3.67
CA ALA A 245 -14.40 13.07 5.02
C ALA A 245 -14.12 14.55 5.32
N LYS A 246 -15.19 15.36 5.44
CA LYS A 246 -15.07 16.81 5.74
C LYS A 246 -14.30 17.09 7.03
N LEU A 247 -14.53 16.30 8.08
CA LEU A 247 -13.86 16.42 9.38
C LEU A 247 -12.33 16.41 9.27
N LEU A 248 -11.79 15.67 8.29
CA LEU A 248 -10.36 15.52 8.07
C LEU A 248 -9.83 16.45 6.95
N SER A 249 -10.70 17.19 6.28
CA SER A 249 -10.33 18.05 5.15
C SER A 249 -9.93 19.47 5.56
N GLU A 250 -10.30 19.92 6.76
CA GLU A 250 -10.13 21.33 7.19
C GLU A 250 -8.67 21.71 7.55
N GLY A 251 -7.71 20.78 7.46
CA GLY A 251 -6.31 21.02 7.84
C GLY A 251 -5.32 21.28 6.68
N SER A 252 -5.68 20.99 5.43
CA SER A 252 -4.73 21.01 4.30
C SER A 252 -4.67 22.33 3.51
N ALA A 253 -5.50 23.32 3.86
CA ALA A 253 -5.59 24.59 3.12
C ALA A 253 -4.50 25.63 3.47
N SER A 254 -3.51 25.30 4.30
CA SER A 254 -2.56 26.30 4.86
C SER A 254 -1.08 26.09 4.50
N GLN A 255 -0.72 25.28 3.49
CA GLN A 255 0.68 25.09 3.09
C GLN A 255 1.04 25.46 1.64
N HIS A 256 0.13 26.11 0.90
CA HIS A 256 0.44 26.70 -0.41
C HIS A 256 -0.04 28.15 -0.45
N SER A 257 0.75 29.04 0.14
CA SER A 257 0.69 30.49 -0.06
C SER A 257 2.09 31.05 0.09
#